data_AF-A0A966XKK6-F1
#
_entry.id   AF-A0A966XKK6-F1
#
_cell.length_a   1.000
_cell.length_b   1.000
_cell.length_c   1.000
_cell.angle_alpha   90.00
_cell.angle_beta   90.00
_cell.angle_gamma   90.00
#
_symmetry.space_group_name_H-M   'P 1'
#
loop_
_entity.id
_entity.type
_entity.pdbx_description
1 polymer ?
#
loop_
_entity_poly.entity_id
_entity_poly.type
_entity_poly.pdbx_seq_one_letter_code
_entity_poly.pdbx_strand_id
1 'polypeptide(L)'
;MAVNNIWVFAQGANGAATTFTLELLTKARSLASNVSAFVAGDGASLAGELGKYGATKVYSTGDLGGRLVGVAASAAMKALIDGGDKPDLI
;
A
#
# COMPACT_ATOMS: atom_id res chain seq x y z
N MET A 1 -20.47 0.44 -10.84
CA MET A 1 -19.42 -0.60 -10.86
C MET A 1 -19.14 -0.99 -9.43
N ALA A 2 -18.98 -2.29 -9.13
CA ALA A 2 -18.50 -2.74 -7.82
C ALA A 2 -16.98 -2.50 -7.74
N VAL A 3 -16.50 -2.02 -6.60
CA VAL A 3 -15.06 -1.86 -6.31
C VAL A 3 -14.45 -3.26 -6.12
N ASN A 4 -13.40 -3.60 -6.86
CA ASN A 4 -12.79 -4.93 -6.82
C ASN A 4 -11.33 -4.91 -6.39
N ASN A 5 -10.54 -3.92 -6.81
CA ASN A 5 -9.13 -3.78 -6.47
C ASN A 5 -8.88 -2.47 -5.74
N ILE A 6 -8.52 -2.54 -4.46
CA ILE A 6 -8.26 -1.36 -3.63
C ILE A 6 -6.78 -1.30 -3.29
N TRP A 7 -6.17 -0.14 -3.44
CA TRP A 7 -4.87 0.14 -2.88
C TRP A 7 -5.01 0.99 -1.62
N VAL A 8 -4.16 0.76 -0.63
CA VAL A 8 -4.03 1.62 0.54
C VAL A 8 -2.60 2.15 0.56
N PHE A 9 -2.44 3.47 0.51
CA PHE A 9 -1.14 4.11 0.70
C PHE A 9 -0.71 3.96 2.17
N ALA A 10 0.11 2.96 2.42
CA ALA A 10 0.46 2.49 3.74
C ALA A 10 1.67 3.24 4.31
N GLN A 11 1.50 3.75 5.53
CA GLN A 11 2.52 4.48 6.27
C GLN A 11 2.99 3.66 7.46
N GLY A 12 4.31 3.51 7.58
CA GLY A 12 4.96 2.97 8.76
C GLY A 12 5.66 4.06 9.57
N ALA A 13 5.80 3.83 10.87
CA ALA A 13 6.60 4.64 11.78
C ALA A 13 7.31 3.72 12.76
N ASN A 14 8.61 3.97 13.00
CA ASN A 14 9.43 3.20 13.95
C ASN A 14 9.37 1.67 13.73
N GLY A 15 9.34 1.24 12.47
CA GLY A 15 9.36 -0.18 12.10
C GLY A 15 8.00 -0.89 12.12
N ALA A 16 6.92 -0.22 12.54
CA ALA A 16 5.56 -0.76 12.59
C ALA A 16 4.60 0.05 11.70
N ALA A 17 3.48 -0.55 11.29
CA ALA A 17 2.46 0.16 10.54
C ALA A 17 1.76 1.16 11.48
N THR A 18 1.41 2.33 10.95
CA THR A 18 0.62 3.30 11.72
C THR A 18 -0.80 2.80 11.93
N THR A 19 -1.42 3.13 13.06
CA THR A 19 -2.83 2.78 13.34
C THR A 19 -3.76 3.22 12.23
N PHE A 20 -3.55 4.42 11.66
CA PHE A 20 -4.33 4.92 10.54
C PHE A 20 -4.26 3.98 9.32
N THR A 21 -3.08 3.46 8.98
CA THR A 21 -2.92 2.49 7.89
C THR A 21 -3.70 1.21 8.16
N LEU A 22 -3.67 0.72 9.40
CA LEU A 22 -4.36 -0.51 9.80
C LEU A 22 -5.88 -0.35 9.77
N GLU A 23 -6.40 0.82 10.16
CA GLU A 23 -7.81 1.16 10.05
C GLU A 23 -8.27 1.24 8.60
N LEU A 24 -7.47 1.87 7.72
CA LEU A 24 -7.77 1.93 6.28
C LEU A 24 -7.77 0.55 5.63
N LEU A 25 -6.80 -0.32 5.96
CA LEU A 25 -6.78 -1.70 5.46
C LEU A 25 -7.99 -2.51 5.95
N THR A 26 -8.36 -2.36 7.22
CA THR A 26 -9.57 -2.99 7.77
C THR A 26 -10.81 -2.54 7.01
N LYS A 27 -10.91 -1.23 6.74
CA LYS A 27 -12.04 -0.70 5.97
C LYS A 27 -12.02 -1.18 4.52
N ALA A 28 -10.87 -1.17 3.86
CA ALA A 28 -10.72 -1.65 2.48
C ALA A 28 -11.14 -3.12 2.35
N ARG A 29 -10.73 -4.00 3.29
CA ARG A 29 -11.13 -5.41 3.32
C ARG A 29 -12.64 -5.60 3.46
N SER A 30 -13.35 -4.67 4.10
CA SER A 30 -14.81 -4.72 4.17
C SER A 30 -15.50 -4.37 2.84
N LEU A 31 -14.78 -3.76 1.90
CA LEU A 31 -15.30 -3.30 0.61
C LEU A 31 -14.90 -4.23 -0.55
N ALA A 32 -13.70 -4.82 -0.49
CA ALA A 32 -13.19 -5.75 -1.51
C ALA A 32 -12.25 -6.81 -0.90
N SER A 33 -12.12 -7.96 -1.55
CA SER A 33 -11.19 -9.02 -1.14
C SER A 33 -9.77 -8.85 -1.71
N ASN A 34 -9.61 -8.08 -2.79
CA ASN A 34 -8.30 -7.77 -3.37
C ASN A 34 -7.85 -6.38 -2.89
N VAL A 35 -7.05 -6.37 -1.83
CA VAL A 35 -6.54 -5.15 -1.19
C VAL A 35 -5.02 -5.19 -1.21
N SER A 36 -4.38 -4.21 -1.84
CA SER A 36 -2.93 -4.06 -1.83
C SER A 36 -2.51 -2.91 -0.92
N ALA A 37 -1.49 -3.11 -0.09
CA ALA A 37 -0.81 -2.00 0.56
C ALA A 37 0.30 -1.48 -0.36
N PHE A 38 0.42 -0.16 -0.49
CA PHE A 38 1.53 0.48 -1.19
C PHE A 38 2.39 1.24 -0.18
N VAL A 39 3.63 0.83 0.00
CA VAL A 39 4.59 1.45 0.93
C VAL A 39 5.61 2.25 0.15
N ALA A 40 5.72 3.55 0.46
CA ALA A 40 6.81 4.40 -0.02
C ALA A 40 8.02 4.26 0.92
N GLY A 41 8.87 3.28 0.64
CA GLY A 41 9.99 2.84 1.46
C GLY A 41 10.13 1.32 1.42
N ASP A 42 11.09 0.75 2.16
CA ASP A 42 11.40 -0.70 2.16
C ASP A 42 10.18 -1.59 2.47
N GLY A 43 9.43 -1.29 3.53
CA GLY A 43 8.16 -1.96 3.85
C GLY A 43 8.25 -3.42 4.30
N ALA A 44 9.45 -4.04 4.34
CA ALA A 44 9.60 -5.45 4.68
C ALA A 44 9.15 -5.74 6.12
N SER A 45 9.49 -4.85 7.07
CA SER A 45 9.05 -4.99 8.47
C SER A 45 7.54 -4.83 8.65
N LEU A 46 6.86 -4.14 7.72
CA LEU A 46 5.43 -3.86 7.80
C LEU A 46 4.58 -5.01 7.24
N ALA A 47 5.11 -5.78 6.29
CA ALA A 47 4.33 -6.72 5.48
C ALA A 47 3.51 -7.71 6.31
N GLY A 48 4.10 -8.26 7.38
CA GLY A 48 3.41 -9.20 8.27
C GLY A 48 2.25 -8.56 9.05
N GLU A 49 2.37 -7.30 9.44
CA GLU A 49 1.30 -6.57 10.12
C GLU A 49 0.21 -6.16 9.13
N LEU A 50 0.57 -5.55 8.00
CA LEU A 50 -0.38 -5.15 6.95
C LEU A 50 -1.23 -6.33 6.48
N GLY A 51 -0.65 -7.53 6.35
CA GLY A 51 -1.37 -8.74 5.99
C GLY A 51 -2.45 -9.15 7.00
N LYS A 52 -2.20 -9.01 8.31
CA LYS A 52 -3.19 -9.29 9.36
C LYS A 52 -4.43 -8.40 9.26
N TYR A 53 -4.26 -7.19 8.75
CA TYR A 53 -5.33 -6.20 8.60
C TYR A 53 -5.99 -6.20 7.22
N GLY A 54 -5.58 -7.12 6.34
CA GLY A 54 -6.32 -7.42 5.10
C GLY A 54 -5.56 -7.15 3.80
N ALA A 55 -4.30 -6.68 3.84
CA ALA A 55 -3.50 -6.60 2.63
C ALA A 55 -3.21 -8.01 2.07
N THR A 56 -3.62 -8.28 0.84
CA THR A 56 -3.31 -9.52 0.11
C THR A 56 -2.01 -9.41 -0.69
N LYS A 57 -1.55 -8.18 -0.92
CA LYS A 57 -0.30 -7.85 -1.62
C LYS A 57 0.33 -6.61 -1.00
N VAL A 58 1.66 -6.53 -1.00
CA VAL A 58 2.39 -5.34 -0.58
C VAL A 58 3.30 -4.91 -1.72
N TYR A 59 3.07 -3.70 -2.23
CA TYR A 59 4.00 -2.99 -3.08
C TYR A 59 4.94 -2.15 -2.23
N SER A 60 6.18 -2.04 -2.66
CA SER A 60 7.22 -1.27 -2.00
C SER A 60 8.06 -0.58 -3.07
N THR A 61 8.45 0.67 -2.82
CA THR A 61 9.43 1.37 -3.66
C THR A 61 10.86 0.92 -3.39
N GLY A 62 11.09 0.10 -2.35
CA GLY A 62 12.39 -0.10 -1.74
C GLY A 62 12.83 1.11 -0.92
N ASP A 63 13.99 0.99 -0.25
CA ASP A 63 14.59 2.11 0.48
C ASP A 63 14.83 3.31 -0.46
N LEU A 64 14.38 4.49 -0.01
CA LEU A 64 14.50 5.75 -0.73
C LEU A 64 15.77 6.53 -0.33
N GLY A 65 16.56 6.04 0.61
CA GLY A 65 17.85 6.62 0.99
C GLY A 65 17.73 8.06 1.51
N GLY A 66 16.66 8.36 2.27
CA GLY A 66 16.39 9.68 2.82
C GLY A 66 15.84 10.72 1.82
N ARG A 67 15.53 10.32 0.57
CA ARG A 67 14.91 11.21 -0.42
C ARG A 67 13.45 11.49 -0.10
N LEU A 68 12.94 12.63 -0.59
CA LEU A 68 11.53 12.97 -0.47
C LEU A 68 10.65 11.95 -1.21
N VAL A 69 9.59 11.50 -0.53
CA VAL A 69 8.74 10.39 -0.98
C VAL A 69 7.85 10.74 -2.17
N GLY A 70 7.48 12.01 -2.35
CA GLY A 70 6.39 12.41 -3.26
C GLY A 70 6.56 11.94 -4.70
N VAL A 71 7.67 12.33 -5.35
CA VAL A 71 7.92 11.98 -6.75
C VAL A 71 8.21 10.49 -6.91
N ALA A 72 9.01 9.90 -6.00
CA ALA A 72 9.39 8.50 -6.07
C ALA A 72 8.18 7.56 -5.93
N ALA A 73 7.31 7.82 -4.94
CA ALA A 73 6.10 7.05 -4.73
C ALA A 73 5.13 7.19 -5.91
N SER A 74 4.89 8.42 -6.37
CA SER A 74 3.96 8.67 -7.49
C SER A 74 4.43 8.00 -8.79
N ALA A 75 5.74 8.07 -9.09
CA ALA A 75 6.32 7.42 -10.26
C ALA A 75 6.22 5.89 -10.19
N ALA A 76 6.46 5.30 -9.01
CA ALA A 76 6.32 3.87 -8.80
C ALA A 76 4.86 3.39 -8.94
N MET A 77 3.90 4.11 -8.35
CA MET A 77 2.47 3.82 -8.54
C MET A 77 2.07 3.90 -10.01
N LYS A 78 2.52 4.94 -10.72
CA LYS A 78 2.30 5.07 -12.17
C LYS A 78 2.89 3.88 -12.93
N ALA A 79 4.12 3.47 -12.62
CA ALA A 79 4.77 2.35 -13.31
C ALA A 79 4.01 1.03 -13.13
N LEU A 80 3.45 0.77 -11.94
CA LEU A 80 2.59 -0.39 -11.70
C LEU A 80 1.31 -0.34 -12.54
N ILE A 81 0.68 0.84 -12.61
CA ILE A 81 -0.54 1.05 -13.40
C ILE A 81 -0.27 0.88 -14.90
N ASP A 82 0.82 1.49 -15.41
CA ASP A 82 1.27 1.32 -16.79
C ASP A 82 1.65 -0.14 -17.09
N GLY A 83 2.15 -0.87 -16.08
CA GLY A 83 2.44 -2.30 -16.12
C GLY A 83 1.21 -3.22 -16.13
N GLY A 84 0.00 -2.65 -16.02
CA GLY A 84 -1.27 -3.37 -16.17
C GLY A 84 -2.04 -3.59 -14.87
N ASP A 85 -1.52 -3.19 -13.71
CA ASP A 85 -2.33 -3.15 -12.50
C ASP A 85 -3.42 -2.06 -12.61
N LYS A 86 -4.61 -2.33 -12.09
CA LYS A 86 -5.77 -1.44 -12.22
C LYS A 86 -6.46 -1.28 -10.86
N PRO A 87 -6.03 -0.34 -10.00
CA PRO A 87 -6.79 -0.02 -8.80
C PRO A 87 -8.08 0.71 -9.17
N ASP A 88 -9.19 0.30 -8.55
CA ASP A 88 -10.48 0.99 -8.66
C ASP A 88 -10.61 2.13 -7.63
N LEU A 89 -9.83 2.04 -6.55
CA LEU A 89 -9.75 3.00 -5.45
C LEU A 89 -8.34 2.98 -4.86
N ILE A 90 -7.86 4.15 -4.45
CA ILE A 90 -6.61 4.38 -3.71
C ILE A 90 -6.92 5.24 -2.50
#